data_AF-A0A4Z0HJ17-F1
#
_entry.id   AF-A0A4Z0HJ17-F1
#
_cell.length_a   1.000
_cell.length_b   1.000
_cell.length_c   1.000
_cell.angle_alpha   90.00
_cell.angle_beta   90.00
_cell.angle_gamma   90.00
#
_symmetry.space_group_name_H-M   'P 1'
#
loop_
_entity.id
_entity.type
_entity.pdbx_description
1 polymer ?
#
loop_
_entity_poly.entity_id
_entity_poly.type
_entity_poly.pdbx_seq_one_letter_code
_entity_poly.pdbx_strand_id
1 'polypeptide(L)'
;MGRHENPLDASASPVAELADALRRLRHAAGSPPYRQMAQHCSYSVATLSRAAAGKQLPTLAVLLAYVEACGGDTEAWEARWRHAAEALAALRLGRSNPPYKGLARFDHTDQALYFGRDRLVDDLWALTRERRVSALIGMSGSGKSSLLRAGLVPRLRVWDEGPPRPTAIRIITPGERPLSTRGPLLSSTGTRPPAVFLIVDQFEELFTQCHDSVEREKFVQALLADPNPSGQLRVVLGIRADFVPSCLDHPGLASVVHNASLTVTRMSSAELRQAIIGPARAHGLVVERALTARLTADVADNGFALPLLSHALLETWSRRQGRTLTLDSYEQAGGLQGAIGQSAEGVYARLDTVRADIARQILLRMIIPGAGGAPDTRRSVTRAELESLGEGQEAHEVLESLTRARLITSDGAFVGLAHEALIHAWPRLGDWIEGNRENLRFQRWLTEAADAWDAVGREPGVRISPIRLAQLEAHASRASRSGLTALEADFLAAGLATHRRTLRARRTTRAMGSLLVATTTLAATVLWRQRRLLREQPGSR
;
A
#
# COMPACT_ATOMS: atom_id res chain seq x y z
N MET A 1 -1.51 52.64 -29.88
CA MET A 1 -1.77 52.23 -28.49
C MET A 1 -2.17 50.76 -28.47
N GLY A 2 -1.47 49.94 -27.68
CA GLY A 2 -1.79 48.51 -27.54
C GLY A 2 -3.07 48.31 -26.73
N ARG A 3 -3.85 47.28 -27.07
CA ARG A 3 -5.08 46.91 -26.36
C ARG A 3 -4.73 46.62 -24.89
N HIS A 4 -5.37 47.30 -23.94
CA HIS A 4 -5.15 47.06 -22.51
C HIS A 4 -5.57 45.65 -22.13
N GLU A 5 -4.77 45.00 -21.28
CA GLU A 5 -5.06 43.66 -20.76
C GLU A 5 -6.12 43.74 -19.67
N ASN A 6 -7.11 42.86 -19.73
CA ASN A 6 -8.13 42.78 -18.68
C ASN A 6 -7.49 42.34 -17.36
N PRO A 7 -7.99 42.83 -16.20
CA PRO A 7 -7.54 42.38 -14.89
C PRO A 7 -7.61 40.86 -14.77
N LEU A 8 -6.56 40.25 -14.20
CA LEU A 8 -6.52 38.83 -13.84
C LEU A 8 -6.56 38.70 -12.32
N ASP A 9 -7.37 37.78 -11.82
CA ASP A 9 -7.27 37.33 -10.44
C ASP A 9 -6.31 36.14 -10.36
N ALA A 10 -5.10 36.39 -9.87
CA ALA A 10 -4.04 35.37 -9.76
C ALA A 10 -4.42 34.22 -8.82
N SER A 11 -5.36 34.43 -7.88
CA SER A 11 -5.79 33.40 -6.93
C SER A 11 -6.84 32.44 -7.51
N ALA A 12 -7.44 32.78 -8.65
CA ALA A 12 -8.57 32.04 -9.19
C ALA A 12 -8.22 30.65 -9.73
N SER A 13 -6.99 30.44 -10.24
CA SER A 13 -6.51 29.12 -10.68
C SER A 13 -4.99 29.10 -10.89
N PRO A 14 -4.34 27.91 -10.89
CA PRO A 14 -2.91 27.80 -11.22
C PRO A 14 -2.53 28.36 -12.61
N VAL A 15 -3.48 28.34 -13.55
CA VAL A 15 -3.30 28.93 -14.88
C VAL A 15 -3.36 30.46 -14.81
N ALA A 16 -4.22 31.01 -13.97
CA ALA A 16 -4.32 32.45 -13.76
C ALA A 16 -3.08 32.98 -13.02
N GLU A 17 -2.57 32.24 -12.03
CA GLU A 17 -1.32 32.54 -11.33
C GLU A 17 -0.12 32.57 -12.29
N LEU A 18 0.02 31.54 -13.13
CA LEU A 18 1.10 31.47 -14.13
C LEU A 18 0.99 32.62 -15.15
N ALA A 19 -0.22 32.93 -15.61
CA ALA A 19 -0.45 34.02 -16.55
C ALA A 19 -0.16 35.39 -15.94
N ASP A 20 -0.52 35.61 -14.67
CA ASP A 20 -0.20 36.83 -13.94
C ASP A 20 1.33 36.97 -13.75
N ALA A 21 2.01 35.87 -13.42
CA ALA A 21 3.47 35.86 -13.38
C ALA A 21 4.10 36.21 -14.75
N LEU A 22 3.55 35.70 -15.86
CA LEU A 22 4.05 36.03 -17.22
C LEU A 22 3.85 37.51 -17.55
N ARG A 23 2.76 38.12 -17.10
CA ARG A 23 2.53 39.57 -17.24
C ARG A 23 3.50 40.38 -16.41
N ARG A 24 3.80 39.95 -15.17
CA ARG A 24 4.84 40.57 -14.33
C ARG A 24 6.22 40.49 -14.97
N LEU A 25 6.59 39.34 -15.55
CA LEU A 25 7.84 39.20 -16.30
C LEU A 25 7.90 40.18 -17.47
N ARG A 26 6.83 40.28 -18.26
CA ARG A 26 6.78 41.23 -19.38
C ARG A 26 6.86 42.67 -18.91
N HIS A 27 6.23 43.01 -17.78
CA HIS A 27 6.32 44.33 -17.18
C HIS A 27 7.76 44.67 -16.76
N ALA A 28 8.46 43.74 -16.10
CA ALA A 28 9.86 43.90 -15.73
C ALA A 28 10.78 44.07 -16.96
N ALA A 29 10.43 43.44 -18.08
CA ALA A 29 11.13 43.58 -19.36
C ALA A 29 10.79 44.87 -20.14
N GLY A 30 10.08 45.84 -19.53
CA GLY A 30 9.70 47.09 -20.18
C GLY A 30 8.40 47.04 -21.00
N SER A 31 7.58 46.01 -20.79
CA SER A 31 6.29 45.81 -21.47
C SER A 31 6.37 45.75 -23.01
N PRO A 32 7.27 44.96 -23.61
CA PRO A 32 7.34 44.84 -25.07
C PRO A 32 5.98 44.43 -25.66
N PRO A 33 5.50 45.11 -26.72
CA PRO A 33 4.26 44.73 -27.37
C PRO A 33 4.38 43.32 -27.98
N TYR A 34 3.30 42.54 -27.93
CA TYR A 34 3.29 41.17 -28.49
C TYR A 34 3.75 41.08 -29.95
N ARG A 35 3.58 42.14 -30.74
CA ARG A 35 4.06 42.21 -32.12
C ARG A 35 5.60 42.17 -32.19
N GLN A 36 6.28 42.82 -31.26
CA GLN A 36 7.74 42.82 -31.17
C GLN A 36 8.26 41.46 -30.66
N MET A 37 7.56 40.87 -29.68
CA MET A 37 7.89 39.51 -29.22
C MET A 37 7.74 38.48 -30.36
N ALA A 38 6.66 38.57 -31.14
CA ALA A 38 6.38 37.68 -32.28
C ALA A 38 7.37 37.82 -33.45
N GLN A 39 8.15 38.90 -33.52
CA GLN A 39 9.22 39.04 -34.52
C GLN A 39 10.43 38.16 -34.20
N HIS A 40 10.61 37.80 -32.92
CA HIS A 40 11.77 37.08 -32.41
C HIS A 40 11.43 35.66 -31.96
N CYS A 41 10.18 35.21 -32.13
CA CYS A 41 9.77 33.84 -31.88
C CYS A 41 8.82 33.34 -32.97
N SER A 42 8.82 32.03 -33.24
CA SER A 42 8.00 31.41 -34.30
C SER A 42 6.51 31.30 -33.96
N TYR A 43 5.97 32.21 -33.12
CA TYR A 43 4.58 32.17 -32.65
C TYR A 43 3.84 33.47 -32.96
N SER A 44 2.56 33.34 -33.32
CA SER A 44 1.71 34.48 -33.64
C SER A 44 1.44 35.38 -32.42
N VAL A 45 1.17 36.66 -32.67
CA VAL A 45 0.68 37.63 -31.66
C VAL A 45 -0.52 37.09 -30.87
N ALA A 46 -1.44 36.40 -31.55
CA ALA A 46 -2.61 35.82 -30.92
C ALA A 46 -2.26 34.66 -29.98
N THR A 47 -1.23 33.88 -30.29
CA THR A 47 -0.73 32.78 -29.45
C THR A 47 -0.09 33.33 -28.16
N LEU A 48 0.80 34.32 -28.28
CA LEU A 48 1.47 34.95 -27.14
C LEU A 48 0.48 35.69 -26.23
N SER A 49 -0.47 36.42 -26.82
CA SER A 49 -1.52 37.09 -26.05
C SER A 49 -2.40 36.09 -25.30
N ARG A 50 -2.72 34.94 -25.92
CA ARG A 50 -3.52 33.89 -25.28
C ARG A 50 -2.76 33.18 -24.16
N ALA A 51 -1.44 33.04 -24.27
CA ALA A 51 -0.60 32.46 -23.22
C ALA A 51 -0.66 33.26 -21.91
N ALA A 52 -0.71 34.59 -22.00
CA ALA A 52 -0.83 35.49 -20.84
C ALA A 52 -2.30 35.86 -20.49
N ALA A 53 -3.30 35.19 -21.08
CA ALA A 53 -4.71 35.51 -20.85
C ALA A 53 -5.31 34.83 -19.61
N GLY A 54 -4.62 33.87 -18.98
CA GLY A 54 -5.08 33.16 -17.77
C GLY A 54 -6.25 32.20 -17.97
N LYS A 55 -6.67 31.95 -19.22
CA LYS A 55 -7.83 31.09 -19.54
C LYS A 55 -7.47 29.61 -19.79
N GLN A 56 -6.27 29.36 -20.31
CA GLN A 56 -5.78 28.03 -20.62
C GLN A 56 -4.28 27.97 -20.41
N LEU A 57 -3.77 26.82 -19.98
CA LEU A 57 -2.34 26.61 -19.84
C LEU A 57 -1.70 26.63 -21.25
N PRO A 58 -0.69 27.49 -21.52
CA PRO A 58 0.03 27.46 -22.78
C PRO A 58 0.84 26.16 -22.90
N THR A 59 1.18 25.74 -24.12
CA THR A 59 2.17 24.67 -24.32
C THR A 59 3.55 25.14 -23.81
N LEU A 60 4.38 24.23 -23.31
CA LEU A 60 5.71 24.57 -22.80
C LEU A 60 6.54 25.39 -23.80
N ALA A 61 6.56 24.98 -25.07
CA ALA A 61 7.30 25.69 -26.11
C ALA A 61 6.84 27.15 -26.35
N VAL A 62 5.53 27.43 -26.18
CA VAL A 62 4.98 28.79 -26.27
C VAL A 62 5.35 29.62 -25.05
N LEU A 63 5.34 29.00 -23.86
CA LEU A 63 5.74 29.67 -22.62
C LEU A 63 7.24 30.02 -22.65
N LEU A 64 8.10 29.09 -23.04
CA LEU A 64 9.54 29.33 -23.11
C LEU A 64 9.88 30.44 -24.12
N ALA A 65 9.25 30.43 -25.30
CA ALA A 65 9.42 31.51 -26.28
C ALA A 65 8.93 32.88 -25.76
N TYR A 66 7.88 32.91 -24.94
CA TYR A 66 7.42 34.14 -24.29
C TYR A 66 8.46 34.65 -23.29
N VAL A 67 8.99 33.74 -22.46
CA VAL A 67 9.96 34.03 -21.39
C VAL A 67 11.28 34.52 -22.00
N GLU A 68 11.76 33.85 -23.04
CA GLU A 68 12.95 34.23 -23.80
C GLU A 68 12.79 35.63 -24.43
N ALA A 69 11.63 35.90 -25.06
CA ALA A 69 11.33 37.23 -25.60
C ALA A 69 11.24 38.34 -24.54
N CYS A 70 11.17 37.99 -23.25
CA CYS A 70 11.20 38.91 -22.11
C CYS A 70 12.53 38.83 -21.33
N GLY A 71 13.53 38.08 -21.79
CA GLY A 71 14.82 37.93 -21.12
C GLY A 71 14.77 37.17 -19.78
N GLY A 72 13.78 36.30 -19.59
CA GLY A 72 13.66 35.49 -18.37
C GLY A 72 14.44 34.16 -18.46
N ASP A 73 14.66 33.53 -17.30
CA ASP A 73 15.30 32.22 -17.17
C ASP A 73 14.37 31.07 -17.58
N THR A 74 14.67 30.42 -18.71
CA THR A 74 13.85 29.36 -19.29
C THR A 74 13.76 28.11 -18.39
N GLU A 75 14.80 27.74 -17.66
CA GLU A 75 14.78 26.54 -16.80
C GLU A 75 13.87 26.75 -15.58
N ALA A 76 13.99 27.89 -14.90
CA ALA A 76 13.11 28.25 -13.79
C ALA A 76 11.63 28.34 -14.23
N TRP A 77 11.39 28.83 -15.44
CA TRP A 77 10.04 28.95 -15.99
C TRP A 77 9.45 27.62 -16.48
N GLU A 78 10.28 26.68 -16.92
CA GLU A 78 9.86 25.30 -17.18
C GLU A 78 9.37 24.62 -15.89
N ALA A 79 10.11 24.77 -14.78
CA ALA A 79 9.69 24.23 -13.48
C ALA A 79 8.35 24.82 -13.01
N ARG A 80 8.15 26.14 -13.18
CA ARG A 80 6.87 26.81 -12.87
C ARG A 80 5.72 26.31 -13.75
N TRP A 81 5.98 26.08 -15.04
CA TRP A 81 4.99 25.51 -15.94
C TRP A 81 4.57 24.10 -15.51
N ARG A 82 5.54 23.24 -15.16
CA ARG A 82 5.27 21.89 -14.64
C ARG A 82 4.42 21.94 -13.38
N HIS A 83 4.73 22.83 -12.43
CA HIS A 83 3.94 23.01 -11.21
C HIS A 83 2.48 23.42 -11.51
N ALA A 84 2.27 24.41 -12.40
CA ALA A 84 0.94 24.83 -12.80
C ALA A 84 0.16 23.73 -13.54
N ALA A 85 0.84 22.93 -14.37
CA ALA A 85 0.26 21.77 -15.05
C ALA A 85 -0.21 20.71 -14.06
N GLU A 86 0.62 20.37 -13.06
CA GLU A 86 0.28 19.43 -11.99
C GLU A 86 -0.89 19.92 -11.14
N ALA A 87 -0.88 21.19 -10.71
CA ALA A 87 -1.96 21.77 -9.92
C ALA A 87 -3.29 21.82 -10.69
N LEU A 88 -3.24 22.12 -11.99
CA LEU A 88 -4.42 22.07 -12.86
C LEU A 88 -4.94 20.63 -13.06
N ALA A 89 -4.04 19.65 -13.17
CA ALA A 89 -4.40 18.24 -13.23
C ALA A 89 -5.08 17.78 -11.92
N ALA A 90 -4.55 18.20 -10.76
CA ALA A 90 -5.14 17.94 -9.45
C ALA A 90 -6.55 18.54 -9.30
N LEU A 91 -6.77 19.77 -9.77
CA LEU A 91 -8.10 20.41 -9.77
C LEU A 91 -9.09 19.69 -10.69
N ARG A 92 -8.65 19.16 -11.83
CA ARG A 92 -9.48 18.36 -12.75
C ARG A 92 -9.83 16.99 -12.19
N LEU A 93 -8.91 16.37 -11.47
CA LEU A 93 -9.14 15.14 -10.71
C LEU A 93 -10.22 15.34 -9.63
N GLY A 94 -10.30 16.53 -9.02
CA GLY A 94 -11.36 16.89 -8.07
C GLY A 94 -12.74 17.14 -8.69
N ARG A 95 -12.84 17.40 -10.00
CA ARG A 95 -14.11 17.74 -10.69
C ARG A 95 -14.63 16.67 -11.66
N SER A 96 -13.84 15.67 -12.02
CA SER A 96 -14.24 14.60 -12.94
C SER A 96 -13.73 13.25 -12.47
N ASN A 97 -14.60 12.24 -12.47
CA ASN A 97 -14.20 10.88 -12.13
C ASN A 97 -13.35 10.31 -13.28
N PRO A 98 -12.08 9.93 -13.06
CA PRO A 98 -11.25 9.40 -14.13
C PRO A 98 -11.76 8.02 -14.59
N PRO A 99 -11.65 7.71 -15.89
CA PRO A 99 -12.06 6.41 -16.42
C PRO A 99 -11.14 5.26 -15.98
N TYR A 100 -9.94 5.58 -15.48
CA TYR A 100 -8.96 4.61 -14.99
C TYR A 100 -8.71 4.80 -13.50
N LYS A 101 -8.54 3.71 -12.76
CA LYS A 101 -8.47 3.71 -11.29
C LYS A 101 -7.05 3.93 -10.75
N GLY A 102 -6.03 3.91 -11.60
CA GLY A 102 -4.64 3.94 -11.16
C GLY A 102 -4.27 2.64 -10.44
N LEU A 103 -3.58 2.76 -9.31
CA LEU A 103 -3.23 1.63 -8.45
C LEU A 103 -4.41 1.05 -7.67
N ALA A 104 -5.51 1.79 -7.55
CA ALA A 104 -6.71 1.24 -6.95
C ALA A 104 -7.30 0.13 -7.83
N ARG A 105 -7.81 -0.91 -7.18
CA ARG A 105 -8.63 -1.93 -7.82
C ARG A 105 -9.97 -1.36 -8.27
N PHE A 106 -10.60 -2.01 -9.24
CA PHE A 106 -12.01 -1.73 -9.58
C PHE A 106 -12.91 -2.36 -8.51
N ASP A 107 -13.90 -1.61 -8.04
CA ASP A 107 -14.90 -2.11 -7.10
C ASP A 107 -16.22 -2.45 -7.81
N HIS A 108 -17.18 -3.01 -7.08
CA HIS A 108 -18.46 -3.47 -7.63
C HIS A 108 -19.33 -2.36 -8.25
N THR A 109 -19.05 -1.10 -7.92
CA THR A 109 -19.69 0.07 -8.53
C THR A 109 -19.05 0.50 -9.85
N ASP A 110 -17.84 0.01 -10.15
CA ASP A 110 -17.08 0.39 -11.34
C ASP A 110 -17.35 -0.54 -12.54
N GLN A 111 -18.41 -1.36 -12.52
CA GLN A 111 -18.73 -2.34 -13.58
C GLN A 111 -18.75 -1.70 -14.98
N ALA A 112 -19.31 -0.49 -15.11
CA ALA A 112 -19.39 0.23 -16.38
C ALA A 112 -18.01 0.64 -16.95
N LEU A 113 -16.95 0.55 -16.14
CA LEU A 113 -15.57 0.84 -16.51
C LEU A 113 -14.71 -0.44 -16.58
N TYR A 114 -15.29 -1.62 -16.36
CA TYR A 114 -14.57 -2.89 -16.32
C TYR A 114 -14.73 -3.65 -17.66
N PHE A 115 -13.69 -3.64 -18.48
CA PHE A 115 -13.70 -4.22 -19.84
C PHE A 115 -12.60 -5.25 -20.05
N GLY A 116 -12.79 -6.13 -21.05
CA GLY A 116 -11.76 -7.07 -21.49
C GLY A 116 -11.62 -8.33 -20.64
N ARG A 117 -12.57 -8.62 -19.75
CA ARG A 117 -12.60 -9.84 -18.94
C ARG A 117 -13.94 -10.58 -18.98
N ASP A 118 -14.80 -10.26 -19.95
CA ASP A 118 -16.17 -10.79 -20.01
C ASP A 118 -16.21 -12.32 -19.97
N ARG A 119 -15.39 -12.99 -20.80
CA ARG A 119 -15.29 -14.46 -20.81
C ARG A 119 -14.85 -15.03 -19.47
N LEU A 120 -13.83 -14.45 -18.86
CA LEU A 120 -13.31 -14.91 -17.57
C LEU A 120 -14.32 -14.69 -16.43
N VAL A 121 -15.12 -13.61 -16.51
CA VAL A 121 -16.26 -13.38 -15.60
C VAL A 121 -17.33 -14.46 -15.80
N ASP A 122 -17.65 -14.81 -17.05
CA ASP A 122 -18.62 -15.86 -17.36
C ASP A 122 -18.16 -17.24 -16.87
N ASP A 123 -16.88 -17.59 -17.09
CA ASP A 123 -16.29 -18.84 -16.61
C ASP A 123 -16.29 -18.92 -15.08
N LEU A 124 -15.90 -17.82 -14.40
CA LEU A 124 -15.94 -17.74 -12.95
C LEU A 124 -17.38 -17.86 -12.43
N TRP A 125 -18.31 -17.19 -13.09
CA TRP A 125 -19.72 -17.28 -12.75
C TRP A 125 -20.24 -18.72 -12.87
N ALA A 126 -19.95 -19.41 -13.98
CA ALA A 126 -20.31 -20.82 -14.17
C ALA A 126 -19.72 -21.72 -13.07
N LEU A 127 -18.43 -21.56 -12.76
CA LEU A 127 -17.76 -22.32 -11.71
C LEU A 127 -18.45 -22.15 -10.34
N THR A 128 -18.86 -20.92 -9.99
CA THR A 128 -19.53 -20.63 -8.71
C THR A 128 -20.97 -21.16 -8.63
N ARG A 129 -21.57 -21.51 -9.77
CA ARG A 129 -22.87 -22.20 -9.82
C ARG A 129 -22.71 -23.70 -9.57
N GLU A 130 -21.65 -24.29 -10.08
CA GLU A 130 -21.38 -25.73 -9.98
C GLU A 130 -20.74 -26.13 -8.65
N ARG A 131 -19.92 -25.23 -8.08
CA ARG A 131 -19.12 -25.50 -6.88
C ARG A 131 -19.52 -24.55 -5.76
N ARG A 132 -19.73 -25.09 -4.55
CA ARG A 132 -19.98 -24.26 -3.36
C ARG A 132 -18.75 -23.44 -2.97
N VAL A 133 -17.58 -24.06 -3.04
CA VAL A 133 -16.29 -23.42 -2.79
C VAL A 133 -15.49 -23.48 -4.07
N SER A 134 -15.04 -22.33 -4.54
CA SER A 134 -14.19 -22.21 -5.72
C SER A 134 -13.00 -21.30 -5.45
N ALA A 135 -11.92 -21.47 -6.20
CA ALA A 135 -10.73 -20.63 -6.12
C ALA A 135 -10.49 -19.89 -7.44
N LEU A 136 -10.11 -18.63 -7.34
CA LEU A 136 -9.57 -17.83 -8.42
C LEU A 136 -8.07 -17.67 -8.20
N ILE A 137 -7.26 -18.33 -9.02
CA ILE A 137 -5.81 -18.42 -8.85
C ILE A 137 -5.11 -17.52 -9.86
N GLY A 138 -4.13 -16.73 -9.46
CA GLY A 138 -3.35 -15.94 -10.42
C GLY A 138 -2.23 -15.13 -9.78
N MET A 139 -1.28 -14.68 -10.60
CA MET A 139 -0.15 -13.86 -10.15
C MET A 139 -0.60 -12.54 -9.52
N SER A 140 0.27 -11.91 -8.72
CA SER A 140 0.05 -10.51 -8.29
C SER A 140 -0.09 -9.60 -9.51
N GLY A 141 -0.97 -8.60 -9.45
CA GLY A 141 -1.23 -7.69 -10.58
C GLY A 141 -2.03 -8.28 -11.77
N SER A 142 -2.50 -9.54 -11.72
CA SER A 142 -3.32 -10.14 -12.79
C SER A 142 -4.78 -9.65 -12.85
N GLY A 143 -5.22 -8.89 -11.85
CA GLY A 143 -6.57 -8.33 -11.76
C GLY A 143 -7.59 -9.18 -10.98
N LYS A 144 -7.15 -10.15 -10.16
CA LYS A 144 -8.03 -11.03 -9.35
C LYS A 144 -9.07 -10.24 -8.54
N SER A 145 -8.63 -9.30 -7.71
CA SER A 145 -9.52 -8.52 -6.85
C SER A 145 -10.52 -7.68 -7.65
N SER A 146 -10.09 -7.10 -8.78
CA SER A 146 -10.98 -6.40 -9.71
C SER A 146 -11.99 -7.35 -10.39
N LEU A 147 -11.58 -8.56 -10.77
CA LEU A 147 -12.46 -9.58 -11.35
C LEU A 147 -13.54 -10.02 -10.36
N LEU A 148 -13.14 -10.28 -9.10
CA LEU A 148 -14.07 -10.64 -8.04
C LEU A 148 -15.07 -9.52 -7.75
N ARG A 149 -14.59 -8.26 -7.66
CA ARG A 149 -15.42 -7.12 -7.26
C ARG A 149 -16.22 -6.52 -8.41
N ALA A 150 -15.58 -6.11 -9.49
CA ALA A 150 -16.22 -5.42 -10.61
C ALA A 150 -16.82 -6.37 -11.66
N GLY A 151 -16.34 -7.63 -11.71
CA GLY A 151 -16.86 -8.66 -12.61
C GLY A 151 -17.94 -9.53 -11.97
N LEU A 152 -17.58 -10.28 -10.93
CA LEU A 152 -18.46 -11.29 -10.33
C LEU A 152 -19.59 -10.69 -9.48
N VAL A 153 -19.33 -9.72 -8.60
CA VAL A 153 -20.38 -9.15 -7.71
C VAL A 153 -21.56 -8.56 -8.49
N PRO A 154 -21.39 -7.81 -9.59
CA PRO A 154 -22.54 -7.33 -10.34
C PRO A 154 -23.36 -8.46 -10.98
N ARG A 155 -22.71 -9.52 -11.50
CA ARG A 155 -23.40 -10.71 -12.01
C ARG A 155 -24.21 -11.41 -10.92
N LEU A 156 -23.68 -11.49 -9.70
CA LEU A 156 -24.38 -12.02 -8.53
C LEU A 156 -25.62 -11.18 -8.12
N ARG A 157 -25.68 -9.89 -8.50
CA ARG A 157 -26.82 -9.01 -8.15
C ARG A 157 -27.97 -9.07 -9.15
N VAL A 158 -27.65 -9.25 -10.44
CA VAL A 158 -28.61 -9.31 -11.58
C VAL A 158 -29.06 -10.76 -11.82
N TRP A 159 -29.44 -11.43 -10.74
CA TRP A 159 -29.67 -12.87 -10.73
C TRP A 159 -30.88 -13.29 -11.58
N ASP A 160 -30.67 -13.65 -12.85
CA ASP A 160 -31.76 -14.04 -13.76
C ASP A 160 -31.91 -15.57 -13.93
N GLU A 161 -30.82 -16.36 -13.89
CA GLU A 161 -30.89 -17.85 -14.00
C GLU A 161 -29.80 -18.56 -13.16
N GLY A 162 -30.19 -19.30 -12.11
CA GLY A 162 -29.23 -20.00 -11.23
C GLY A 162 -29.80 -20.46 -9.88
N PRO A 163 -28.95 -20.90 -8.91
CA PRO A 163 -29.32 -21.25 -7.52
C PRO A 163 -30.13 -20.14 -6.76
N PRO A 164 -30.50 -20.24 -5.47
CA PRO A 164 -31.19 -19.13 -4.81
C PRO A 164 -30.32 -17.86 -4.76
N ARG A 165 -30.90 -16.71 -5.18
CA ARG A 165 -30.27 -15.39 -5.13
C ARG A 165 -29.69 -15.12 -3.74
N PRO A 166 -28.42 -14.70 -3.62
CA PRO A 166 -27.82 -14.47 -2.32
C PRO A 166 -28.53 -13.31 -1.64
N THR A 167 -28.94 -13.51 -0.40
CA THR A 167 -29.49 -12.47 0.47
C THR A 167 -28.40 -11.52 0.94
N ALA A 168 -27.14 -11.96 0.94
CA ALA A 168 -25.98 -11.12 1.23
C ALA A 168 -24.75 -11.52 0.40
N ILE A 169 -24.01 -10.53 -0.08
CA ILE A 169 -22.67 -10.71 -0.67
C ILE A 169 -21.68 -10.05 0.27
N ARG A 170 -20.73 -10.82 0.80
CA ARG A 170 -19.72 -10.37 1.76
C ARG A 170 -18.35 -10.50 1.12
N ILE A 171 -17.52 -9.47 1.23
CA ILE A 171 -16.12 -9.52 0.79
C ILE A 171 -15.26 -9.33 2.02
N ILE A 172 -14.36 -10.27 2.28
CA ILE A 172 -13.44 -10.22 3.40
C ILE A 172 -12.01 -10.46 2.93
N THR A 173 -11.09 -9.98 3.75
CA THR A 173 -9.66 -10.30 3.67
C THR A 173 -9.31 -10.98 5.00
N PRO A 174 -8.56 -12.11 5.02
CA PRO A 174 -8.33 -12.87 6.25
C PRO A 174 -7.74 -12.05 7.41
N GLY A 175 -6.61 -11.38 7.18
CA GLY A 175 -5.86 -10.68 8.24
C GLY A 175 -5.18 -11.61 9.25
N GLU A 176 -4.69 -11.03 10.35
CA GLU A 176 -3.90 -11.72 11.40
C GLU A 176 -4.72 -12.72 12.23
N ARG A 177 -5.96 -12.36 12.56
CA ARG A 177 -6.90 -13.16 13.39
C ARG A 177 -8.21 -13.44 12.64
N PRO A 178 -8.18 -14.26 11.58
CA PRO A 178 -9.26 -14.39 10.62
C PRO A 178 -10.54 -14.98 11.22
N LEU A 179 -10.43 -15.97 12.11
CA LEU A 179 -11.63 -16.57 12.72
C LEU A 179 -12.24 -15.62 13.75
N SER A 180 -11.40 -15.02 14.59
CA SER A 180 -11.88 -14.15 15.66
C SER A 180 -12.56 -12.90 15.11
N THR A 181 -12.02 -12.33 14.02
CA THR A 181 -12.52 -11.08 13.43
C THR A 181 -13.57 -11.30 12.34
N ARG A 182 -13.47 -12.38 11.54
CA ARG A 182 -14.36 -12.64 10.40
C ARG A 182 -15.29 -13.83 10.61
N GLY A 183 -15.08 -14.66 11.63
CA GLY A 183 -15.94 -15.80 11.98
C GLY A 183 -17.43 -15.44 12.09
N PRO A 184 -17.83 -14.33 12.73
CA PRO A 184 -19.22 -13.88 12.76
C PRO A 184 -19.83 -13.63 11.36
N LEU A 185 -18.99 -13.35 10.36
CA LEU A 185 -19.42 -13.15 8.97
C LEU A 185 -19.59 -14.48 8.20
N LEU A 186 -19.12 -15.60 8.76
CA LEU A 186 -19.33 -16.93 8.20
C LEU A 186 -20.67 -17.53 8.67
N SER A 187 -21.11 -17.16 9.87
CA SER A 187 -22.35 -17.63 10.48
C SER A 187 -23.58 -16.90 9.94
N SER A 188 -24.66 -17.64 9.73
CA SER A 188 -26.00 -17.12 9.45
C SER A 188 -26.81 -17.08 10.74
N THR A 189 -27.04 -15.89 11.29
CA THR A 189 -27.97 -15.71 12.42
C THR A 189 -29.40 -15.56 11.87
N GLY A 190 -30.20 -16.63 11.86
CA GLY A 190 -31.61 -16.58 11.46
C GLY A 190 -32.31 -17.95 11.33
N THR A 191 -33.64 -17.98 11.53
CA THR A 191 -34.52 -19.17 11.49
C THR A 191 -34.76 -19.75 10.09
N ARG A 192 -34.42 -19.01 9.04
CA ARG A 192 -34.16 -19.49 7.67
C ARG A 192 -32.83 -18.89 7.25
N PRO A 193 -31.77 -19.68 7.06
CA PRO A 193 -30.47 -19.06 6.81
C PRO A 193 -30.47 -18.43 5.41
N PRO A 194 -30.13 -17.13 5.30
CA PRO A 194 -29.97 -16.49 4.01
C PRO A 194 -28.89 -17.18 3.18
N ALA A 195 -29.08 -17.29 1.86
CA ALA A 195 -28.00 -17.66 0.97
C ALA A 195 -26.94 -16.54 0.99
N VAL A 196 -25.76 -16.80 1.56
CA VAL A 196 -24.63 -15.88 1.64
C VAL A 196 -23.60 -16.26 0.59
N PHE A 197 -23.14 -15.27 -0.16
CA PHE A 197 -22.00 -15.41 -1.06
C PHE A 197 -20.81 -14.67 -0.46
N LEU A 198 -19.77 -15.42 -0.06
CA LEU A 198 -18.57 -14.92 0.58
C LEU A 198 -17.41 -14.91 -0.41
N ILE A 199 -16.81 -13.75 -0.61
CA ILE A 199 -15.56 -13.60 -1.35
C ILE A 199 -14.45 -13.38 -0.33
N VAL A 200 -13.49 -14.30 -0.28
CA VAL A 200 -12.27 -14.15 0.51
C VAL A 200 -11.16 -13.70 -0.44
N ASP A 201 -10.97 -12.39 -0.55
CA ASP A 201 -9.96 -11.77 -1.40
C ASP A 201 -8.61 -11.74 -0.67
N GLN A 202 -7.51 -11.80 -1.41
CA GLN A 202 -6.15 -11.95 -0.87
C GLN A 202 -6.01 -13.07 0.17
N PHE A 203 -6.41 -14.29 -0.22
CA PHE A 203 -6.40 -15.44 0.67
C PHE A 203 -5.00 -15.77 1.20
N GLU A 204 -3.94 -15.38 0.49
CA GLU A 204 -2.55 -15.49 0.93
C GLU A 204 -2.27 -14.83 2.30
N GLU A 205 -3.07 -13.82 2.71
CA GLU A 205 -2.91 -13.18 4.02
C GLU A 205 -3.11 -14.19 5.17
N LEU A 206 -3.83 -15.27 4.93
CA LEU A 206 -3.95 -16.39 5.86
C LEU A 206 -2.59 -17.05 6.17
N PHE A 207 -1.66 -17.05 5.22
CA PHE A 207 -0.34 -17.67 5.38
C PHE A 207 0.74 -16.65 5.75
N THR A 208 0.57 -15.39 5.35
CA THR A 208 1.57 -14.33 5.60
C THR A 208 1.33 -13.53 6.87
N GLN A 209 0.09 -13.47 7.36
CA GLN A 209 -0.29 -12.66 8.54
C GLN A 209 -0.81 -13.50 9.71
N CYS A 210 -1.52 -14.61 9.46
CA CYS A 210 -2.01 -15.45 10.54
C CYS A 210 -0.92 -16.43 11.02
N HIS A 211 -0.30 -16.09 12.16
CA HIS A 211 0.75 -16.88 12.78
C HIS A 211 0.24 -17.97 13.75
N ASP A 212 -1.01 -17.88 14.19
CA ASP A 212 -1.66 -18.94 14.97
C ASP A 212 -2.20 -20.04 14.04
N SER A 213 -1.50 -21.17 14.03
CA SER A 213 -1.88 -22.35 13.24
C SER A 213 -3.26 -22.92 13.59
N VAL A 214 -3.70 -22.81 14.85
CA VAL A 214 -5.00 -23.31 15.30
C VAL A 214 -6.12 -22.41 14.82
N GLU A 215 -5.93 -21.09 14.90
CA GLU A 215 -6.88 -20.12 14.34
C GLU A 215 -7.01 -20.29 12.82
N ARG A 216 -5.88 -20.44 12.12
CA ARG A 216 -5.85 -20.68 10.68
C ARG A 216 -6.63 -21.94 10.29
N GLU A 217 -6.36 -23.06 10.95
CA GLU A 217 -7.00 -24.34 10.63
C GLU A 217 -8.52 -24.28 10.87
N LYS A 218 -8.95 -23.71 12.00
CA LYS A 218 -10.39 -23.54 12.29
C LYS A 218 -11.09 -22.61 11.29
N PHE A 219 -10.41 -21.57 10.82
CA PHE A 219 -10.95 -20.69 9.78
C PHE A 219 -11.15 -21.44 8.46
N VAL A 220 -10.16 -22.23 8.02
CA VAL A 220 -10.27 -23.08 6.83
C VAL A 220 -11.42 -24.07 6.97
N GLN A 221 -11.52 -24.74 8.12
CA GLN A 221 -12.61 -25.68 8.39
C GLN A 221 -13.98 -25.00 8.31
N ALA A 222 -14.13 -23.79 8.87
CA ALA A 222 -15.38 -23.03 8.81
C ALA A 222 -15.79 -22.66 7.37
N LEU A 223 -14.82 -22.33 6.49
CA LEU A 223 -15.11 -22.07 5.08
C LEU A 223 -15.58 -23.32 4.33
N LEU A 224 -15.07 -24.49 4.73
CA LEU A 224 -15.28 -25.77 4.05
C LEU A 224 -16.40 -26.64 4.65
N ALA A 225 -16.91 -26.32 5.84
CA ALA A 225 -17.76 -27.18 6.68
C ALA A 225 -19.03 -27.76 6.02
N ASP A 226 -19.63 -27.07 5.04
CA ASP A 226 -20.81 -27.56 4.33
C ASP A 226 -20.42 -28.30 3.04
N PRO A 227 -20.69 -29.61 2.88
CA PRO A 227 -20.40 -30.31 1.63
C PRO A 227 -21.50 -30.16 0.57
N ASN A 228 -22.68 -29.58 0.89
CA ASN A 228 -23.81 -29.51 -0.03
C ASN A 228 -23.61 -28.37 -1.07
N PRO A 229 -23.66 -28.65 -2.39
CA PRO A 229 -23.62 -27.62 -3.44
C PRO A 229 -24.77 -26.60 -3.37
N SER A 230 -25.90 -26.99 -2.76
CA SER A 230 -27.07 -26.15 -2.48
C SER A 230 -26.97 -25.40 -1.16
N GLY A 231 -25.82 -25.51 -0.49
CA GLY A 231 -25.54 -24.92 0.82
C GLY A 231 -25.80 -23.43 0.88
N GLN A 232 -26.09 -22.94 2.07
CA GLN A 232 -26.44 -21.54 2.30
C GLN A 232 -25.21 -20.63 2.24
N LEU A 233 -23.99 -21.16 2.36
CA LEU A 233 -22.75 -20.39 2.24
C LEU A 233 -21.97 -20.84 1.00
N ARG A 234 -21.89 -19.96 -0.01
CA ARG A 234 -20.97 -20.11 -1.15
C ARG A 234 -19.72 -19.28 -0.93
N VAL A 235 -18.56 -19.81 -1.30
CA VAL A 235 -17.26 -19.20 -1.01
C VAL A 235 -16.41 -19.13 -2.29
N VAL A 236 -15.83 -17.96 -2.56
CA VAL A 236 -14.83 -17.76 -3.61
C VAL A 236 -13.53 -17.27 -2.98
N LEU A 237 -12.45 -18.03 -3.18
CA LEU A 237 -11.12 -17.70 -2.66
C LEU A 237 -10.29 -17.03 -3.75
N GLY A 238 -9.84 -15.79 -3.55
CA GLY A 238 -8.85 -15.15 -4.40
C GLY A 238 -7.45 -15.51 -3.94
N ILE A 239 -6.76 -16.41 -4.64
CA ILE A 239 -5.47 -16.98 -4.22
C ILE A 239 -4.35 -16.50 -5.16
N ARG A 240 -3.23 -16.05 -4.59
CA ARG A 240 -1.99 -15.86 -5.36
C ARG A 240 -1.36 -17.18 -5.75
N ALA A 241 -0.93 -17.29 -7.01
CA ALA A 241 -0.30 -18.51 -7.52
C ALA A 241 0.90 -18.98 -6.66
N ASP A 242 1.71 -18.05 -6.16
CA ASP A 242 2.88 -18.35 -5.31
C ASP A 242 2.51 -18.98 -3.95
N PHE A 243 1.25 -18.89 -3.53
CA PHE A 243 0.71 -19.43 -2.27
C PHE A 243 -0.13 -20.69 -2.46
N VAL A 244 -0.21 -21.21 -3.69
CA VAL A 244 -0.82 -22.52 -3.96
C VAL A 244 -0.16 -23.64 -3.14
N PRO A 245 1.19 -23.72 -3.02
CA PRO A 245 1.84 -24.74 -2.19
C PRO A 245 1.32 -24.77 -0.75
N SER A 246 1.14 -23.61 -0.11
CA SER A 246 0.59 -23.51 1.25
C SER A 246 -0.86 -23.99 1.34
N CYS A 247 -1.64 -23.91 0.26
CA CYS A 247 -2.98 -24.48 0.22
C CYS A 247 -2.97 -26.02 0.16
N LEU A 248 -1.92 -26.62 -0.42
CA LEU A 248 -1.81 -28.08 -0.56
C LEU A 248 -1.54 -28.77 0.78
N ASP A 249 -1.01 -28.05 1.77
CA ASP A 249 -0.82 -28.54 3.14
C ASP A 249 -2.16 -28.78 3.88
N HIS A 250 -3.28 -28.26 3.34
CA HIS A 250 -4.62 -28.44 3.88
C HIS A 250 -5.48 -29.30 2.93
N PRO A 251 -5.89 -30.53 3.31
CA PRO A 251 -6.58 -31.47 2.40
C PRO A 251 -7.83 -30.90 1.71
N GLY A 252 -8.62 -30.11 2.46
CA GLY A 252 -9.83 -29.49 1.92
C GLY A 252 -9.54 -28.38 0.90
N LEU A 253 -8.50 -27.57 1.12
CA LEU A 253 -8.08 -26.55 0.15
C LEU A 253 -7.41 -27.18 -1.07
N ALA A 254 -6.64 -28.24 -0.89
CA ALA A 254 -6.04 -29.01 -1.99
C ALA A 254 -7.12 -29.51 -2.97
N SER A 255 -8.24 -30.02 -2.45
CA SER A 255 -9.39 -30.42 -3.27
C SER A 255 -9.99 -29.24 -4.05
N VAL A 256 -10.14 -28.06 -3.44
CA VAL A 256 -10.66 -26.85 -4.10
C VAL A 256 -9.70 -26.40 -5.21
N VAL A 257 -8.39 -26.37 -4.94
CA VAL A 257 -7.37 -26.01 -5.92
C VAL A 257 -7.40 -26.96 -7.12
N HIS A 258 -7.58 -28.27 -6.89
CA HIS A 258 -7.56 -29.26 -7.98
C HIS A 258 -8.87 -29.30 -8.79
N ASN A 259 -10.02 -29.24 -8.12
CA ASN A 259 -11.32 -29.59 -8.72
C ASN A 259 -12.26 -28.38 -8.96
N ALA A 260 -11.94 -27.24 -8.36
CA ALA A 260 -12.83 -26.08 -8.31
C ALA A 260 -12.07 -24.75 -8.43
N SER A 261 -11.02 -24.71 -9.27
CA SER A 261 -10.24 -23.49 -9.48
C SER A 261 -10.33 -22.97 -10.91
N LEU A 262 -10.26 -21.65 -11.05
CA LEU A 262 -10.11 -20.93 -12.31
C LEU A 262 -8.81 -20.11 -12.27
N THR A 263 -7.99 -20.26 -13.29
CA THR A 263 -6.71 -19.55 -13.38
C THR A 263 -6.86 -18.24 -14.15
N VAL A 264 -6.47 -17.13 -13.54
CA VAL A 264 -6.38 -15.82 -14.18
C VAL A 264 -5.10 -15.72 -14.99
N THR A 265 -5.24 -15.86 -16.30
CA THR A 265 -4.16 -15.71 -17.27
C THR A 265 -3.94 -14.25 -17.64
N ARG A 266 -2.83 -13.98 -18.34
CA ARG A 266 -2.56 -12.67 -18.94
C ARG A 266 -3.67 -12.33 -19.93
N MET A 267 -4.04 -11.05 -20.00
CA MET A 267 -4.97 -10.60 -21.03
C MET A 267 -4.34 -10.78 -22.41
N SER A 268 -5.13 -11.27 -23.36
CA SER A 268 -4.80 -11.23 -24.77
C SER A 268 -4.74 -9.78 -25.28
N SER A 269 -4.11 -9.55 -26.44
CA SER A 269 -4.07 -8.22 -27.06
C SER A 269 -5.47 -7.67 -27.40
N ALA A 270 -6.47 -8.54 -27.61
CA ALA A 270 -7.85 -8.11 -27.82
C ALA A 270 -8.48 -7.59 -26.51
N GLU A 271 -8.33 -8.35 -25.43
CA GLU A 271 -8.79 -7.99 -24.09
C GLU A 271 -8.11 -6.72 -23.56
N LEU A 272 -6.78 -6.60 -23.74
CA LEU A 272 -6.04 -5.38 -23.38
C LEU A 272 -6.56 -4.15 -24.12
N ARG A 273 -6.81 -4.26 -25.43
CA ARG A 273 -7.38 -3.15 -26.21
C ARG A 273 -8.75 -2.74 -25.69
N GLN A 274 -9.60 -3.68 -25.29
CA GLN A 274 -10.88 -3.38 -24.67
C GLN A 274 -10.70 -2.70 -23.31
N ALA A 275 -9.80 -3.20 -22.46
CA ALA A 275 -9.49 -2.62 -21.15
C ALA A 275 -8.90 -1.19 -21.26
N ILE A 276 -8.16 -0.90 -22.33
CA ILE A 276 -7.61 0.44 -22.61
C ILE A 276 -8.69 1.37 -23.15
N ILE A 277 -9.40 0.97 -24.22
CA ILE A 277 -10.30 1.88 -24.97
C ILE A 277 -11.67 2.02 -24.29
N GLY A 278 -12.20 0.93 -23.73
CA GLY A 278 -13.55 0.86 -23.16
C GLY A 278 -13.84 1.94 -22.12
N PRO A 279 -13.02 2.08 -21.06
CA PRO A 279 -13.25 3.08 -20.02
C PRO A 279 -13.19 4.52 -20.56
N ALA A 280 -12.22 4.82 -21.43
CA ALA A 280 -12.13 6.12 -22.09
C ALA A 280 -13.39 6.42 -22.91
N ARG A 281 -13.84 5.46 -23.73
CA ARG A 281 -15.05 5.61 -24.56
C ARG A 281 -16.30 5.84 -23.71
N ALA A 282 -16.44 5.16 -22.57
CA ALA A 282 -17.56 5.36 -21.64
C ALA A 282 -17.62 6.81 -21.09
N HIS A 283 -16.48 7.49 -21.01
CA HIS A 283 -16.36 8.91 -20.66
C HIS A 283 -16.29 9.84 -21.89
N GLY A 284 -16.56 9.30 -23.08
CA GLY A 284 -16.51 10.01 -24.36
C GLY A 284 -15.10 10.45 -24.81
N LEU A 285 -14.06 9.89 -24.21
CA LEU A 285 -12.67 10.16 -24.56
C LEU A 285 -12.22 9.27 -25.72
N VAL A 286 -11.18 9.73 -26.42
CA VAL A 286 -10.54 9.00 -27.52
C VAL A 286 -9.13 8.62 -27.08
N VAL A 287 -8.74 7.38 -27.30
CA VAL A 287 -7.36 6.92 -27.10
C VAL A 287 -6.70 6.83 -28.48
N GLU A 288 -5.53 7.43 -28.64
CA GLU A 288 -4.80 7.33 -29.90
C GLU A 288 -4.47 5.88 -30.25
N ARG A 289 -4.47 5.58 -31.56
CA ARG A 289 -4.11 4.25 -32.06
C ARG A 289 -2.66 3.91 -31.72
N ALA A 290 -1.76 4.88 -31.86
CA ALA A 290 -0.34 4.73 -31.53
C ALA A 290 -0.15 4.44 -30.03
N LEU A 291 -0.83 5.17 -29.15
CA LEU A 291 -0.83 4.91 -27.71
C LEU A 291 -1.34 3.51 -27.38
N THR A 292 -2.46 3.10 -27.99
CA THR A 292 -3.04 1.77 -27.75
C THR A 292 -2.06 0.65 -28.15
N ALA A 293 -1.41 0.79 -29.31
CA ALA A 293 -0.41 -0.17 -29.78
C ALA A 293 0.80 -0.22 -28.83
N ARG A 294 1.31 0.95 -28.42
CA ARG A 294 2.43 1.06 -27.48
C ARG A 294 2.12 0.40 -26.14
N LEU A 295 0.99 0.73 -25.50
CA LEU A 295 0.57 0.14 -24.23
C LEU A 295 0.38 -1.37 -24.31
N THR A 296 -0.17 -1.87 -25.41
CA THR A 296 -0.36 -3.32 -25.60
C THR A 296 0.98 -4.04 -25.70
N ALA A 297 1.96 -3.45 -26.39
CA ALA A 297 3.32 -3.98 -26.47
C ALA A 297 4.03 -3.92 -25.11
N ASP A 298 4.01 -2.77 -24.44
CA ASP A 298 4.68 -2.59 -23.15
C ASP A 298 4.13 -3.59 -22.11
N VAL A 299 2.82 -3.86 -22.08
CA VAL A 299 2.25 -4.85 -21.14
C VAL A 299 2.63 -6.29 -21.50
N ALA A 300 2.76 -6.62 -22.79
CA ALA A 300 3.17 -7.96 -23.22
C ALA A 300 4.57 -8.30 -22.68
N ASP A 301 5.49 -7.34 -22.70
CA ASP A 301 6.87 -7.50 -22.25
C ASP A 301 7.00 -7.53 -20.71
N ASN A 302 6.07 -6.89 -19.99
CA ASN A 302 6.13 -6.71 -18.54
C ASN A 302 5.22 -7.68 -17.74
N GLY A 303 4.61 -8.65 -18.41
CA GLY A 303 3.81 -9.70 -17.79
C GLY A 303 2.55 -9.22 -17.09
N PHE A 304 2.39 -9.48 -15.78
CA PHE A 304 1.18 -9.15 -15.03
C PHE A 304 1.18 -7.69 -14.56
N ALA A 305 1.15 -6.77 -15.53
CA ALA A 305 1.34 -5.33 -15.34
C ALA A 305 0.03 -4.51 -15.36
N LEU A 306 -1.14 -5.10 -15.09
CA LEU A 306 -2.42 -4.38 -15.17
C LEU A 306 -2.53 -3.17 -14.22
N PRO A 307 -1.97 -3.20 -12.98
CA PRO A 307 -1.91 -2.02 -12.12
C PRO A 307 -1.04 -0.93 -12.71
N LEU A 308 0.10 -1.29 -13.31
CA LEU A 308 0.98 -0.35 -14.01
C LEU A 308 0.24 0.30 -15.17
N LEU A 309 -0.48 -0.50 -15.97
CA LEU A 309 -1.26 -0.03 -17.11
C LEU A 309 -2.34 0.97 -16.67
N SER A 310 -3.11 0.62 -15.64
CA SER A 310 -4.16 1.48 -15.09
C SER A 310 -3.60 2.80 -14.54
N HIS A 311 -2.43 2.76 -13.89
CA HIS A 311 -1.72 3.95 -13.41
C HIS A 311 -1.21 4.83 -14.56
N ALA A 312 -0.50 4.24 -15.53
CA ALA A 312 -0.01 4.99 -16.68
C ALA A 312 -1.15 5.63 -17.49
N LEU A 313 -2.29 4.94 -17.63
CA LEU A 313 -3.48 5.50 -18.28
C LEU A 313 -4.14 6.62 -17.47
N LEU A 314 -4.16 6.53 -16.14
CA LEU A 314 -4.62 7.60 -15.26
C LEU A 314 -3.73 8.85 -15.39
N GLU A 315 -2.41 8.66 -15.42
CA GLU A 315 -1.43 9.74 -15.57
C GLU A 315 -1.47 10.35 -16.98
N THR A 316 -1.70 9.54 -18.01
CA THR A 316 -1.94 10.01 -19.38
C THR A 316 -3.24 10.82 -19.45
N TRP A 317 -4.30 10.34 -18.79
CA TRP A 317 -5.57 11.03 -18.70
C TRP A 317 -5.47 12.38 -17.98
N SER A 318 -4.66 12.49 -16.93
CA SER A 318 -4.50 13.73 -16.17
C SER A 318 -3.76 14.81 -16.98
N ARG A 319 -2.85 14.40 -17.86
CA ARG A 319 -2.06 15.25 -18.78
C ARG A 319 -2.73 15.51 -20.13
N ARG A 320 -3.83 14.81 -20.43
CA ARG A 320 -4.51 14.87 -21.73
C ARG A 320 -4.84 16.29 -22.18
N GLN A 321 -4.84 16.49 -23.49
CA GLN A 321 -5.31 17.72 -24.11
C GLN A 321 -6.72 17.49 -24.67
N GLY A 322 -7.71 18.20 -24.12
CA GLY A 322 -9.11 18.07 -24.52
C GLY A 322 -9.68 16.67 -24.22
N ARG A 323 -10.08 15.95 -25.27
CA ARG A 323 -10.76 14.64 -25.18
C ARG A 323 -9.87 13.46 -25.57
N THR A 324 -8.61 13.71 -25.91
CA THR A 324 -7.74 12.69 -26.50
C THR A 324 -6.60 12.33 -25.55
N LEU A 325 -6.44 11.04 -25.26
CA LEU A 325 -5.25 10.49 -24.60
C LEU A 325 -4.22 10.20 -25.69
N THR A 326 -3.08 10.87 -25.60
CA THR A 326 -2.06 10.86 -26.63
C THR A 326 -0.83 10.05 -26.22
N LEU A 327 -0.08 9.55 -27.20
CA LEU A 327 1.20 8.88 -26.95
C LEU A 327 2.19 9.83 -26.26
N ASP A 328 2.23 11.08 -26.66
CA ASP A 328 3.07 12.13 -26.07
C ASP A 328 2.77 12.33 -24.56
N SER A 329 1.47 12.39 -24.17
CA SER A 329 1.10 12.50 -22.76
C SER A 329 1.49 11.27 -21.94
N TYR A 330 1.55 10.09 -22.56
CA TYR A 330 2.00 8.85 -21.92
C TYR A 330 3.52 8.82 -21.73
N GLU A 331 4.29 9.27 -22.72
CA GLU A 331 5.75 9.36 -22.62
C GLU A 331 6.18 10.42 -21.58
N GLN A 332 5.51 11.57 -21.55
CA GLN A 332 5.71 12.60 -20.52
C GLN A 332 5.31 12.12 -19.11
N ALA A 333 4.43 11.14 -19.01
CA ALA A 333 4.07 10.50 -17.75
C ALA A 333 5.10 9.44 -17.30
N GLY A 334 6.16 9.17 -18.07
CA GLY A 334 7.19 8.20 -17.72
C GLY A 334 6.92 6.77 -18.23
N GLY A 335 5.92 6.59 -19.10
CA GLY A 335 5.57 5.29 -19.64
C GLY A 335 5.04 4.28 -18.60
N LEU A 336 5.01 2.99 -18.95
CA LEU A 336 4.38 1.95 -18.11
C LEU A 336 5.07 1.75 -16.76
N GLN A 337 6.40 1.64 -16.76
CA GLN A 337 7.19 1.36 -15.56
C GLN A 337 7.50 2.64 -14.76
N GLY A 338 7.79 3.74 -15.45
CA GLY A 338 8.23 4.99 -14.81
C GLY A 338 7.10 5.78 -14.17
N ALA A 339 5.85 5.63 -14.63
CA ALA A 339 4.75 6.47 -14.17
C ALA A 339 4.49 6.37 -12.66
N ILE A 340 4.56 5.17 -12.06
CA ILE A 340 4.37 5.02 -10.62
C ILE A 340 5.51 5.66 -9.85
N GLY A 341 6.76 5.34 -10.21
CA GLY A 341 7.94 5.86 -9.55
C GLY A 341 7.98 7.38 -9.62
N GLN A 342 7.67 7.97 -10.77
CA GLN A 342 7.63 9.42 -10.96
C GLN A 342 6.51 10.08 -10.15
N SER A 343 5.30 9.51 -10.12
CA SER A 343 4.21 10.03 -9.28
C SER A 343 4.56 9.96 -7.79
N ALA A 344 5.12 8.83 -7.33
CA ALA A 344 5.50 8.63 -5.94
C ALA A 344 6.64 9.56 -5.51
N GLU A 345 7.68 9.67 -6.35
CA GLU A 345 8.81 10.58 -6.09
C GLU A 345 8.35 12.04 -6.10
N GLY A 346 7.46 12.44 -7.01
CA GLY A 346 6.90 13.79 -7.04
C GLY A 346 6.12 14.14 -5.78
N VAL A 347 5.39 13.19 -5.18
CA VAL A 347 4.72 13.40 -3.89
C VAL A 347 5.73 13.53 -2.77
N TYR A 348 6.71 12.63 -2.72
CA TYR A 348 7.73 12.61 -1.67
C TYR A 348 8.60 13.87 -1.69
N ALA A 349 9.03 14.33 -2.87
CA ALA A 349 9.89 15.51 -3.04
C ALA A 349 9.24 16.83 -2.60
N ARG A 350 7.91 16.86 -2.43
CA ARG A 350 7.17 18.03 -1.92
C ARG A 350 7.05 18.07 -0.40
N LEU A 351 7.41 16.99 0.29
CA LEU A 351 7.39 16.93 1.74
C LEU A 351 8.65 17.60 2.30
N ASP A 352 8.50 18.35 3.40
CA ASP A 352 9.65 18.79 4.19
C ASP A 352 10.35 17.60 4.85
N THR A 353 11.51 17.84 5.48
CA THR A 353 12.34 16.79 6.08
C THR A 353 11.63 15.98 7.15
N VAL A 354 10.74 16.59 7.93
CA VAL A 354 9.99 15.91 9.01
C VAL A 354 8.90 15.02 8.42
N ARG A 355 8.06 15.59 7.55
CA ARG A 355 6.99 14.85 6.87
C ARG A 355 7.53 13.75 5.96
N ALA A 356 8.68 13.95 5.33
CA ALA A 356 9.35 12.95 4.51
C ALA A 356 9.79 11.74 5.34
N ASP A 357 10.33 11.95 6.54
CA ASP A 357 10.69 10.86 7.43
C ASP A 357 9.45 10.09 7.91
N ILE A 358 8.39 10.79 8.31
CA ILE A 358 7.10 10.18 8.67
C ILE A 358 6.53 9.37 7.51
N ALA A 359 6.58 9.89 6.27
CA ALA A 359 6.12 9.17 5.09
C ALA A 359 6.91 7.87 4.87
N ARG A 360 8.23 7.91 5.05
CA ARG A 360 9.08 6.71 4.99
C ARG A 360 8.65 5.68 6.04
N GLN A 361 8.45 6.10 7.29
CA GLN A 361 8.02 5.21 8.37
C GLN A 361 6.63 4.59 8.09
N ILE A 362 5.66 5.41 7.68
CA ILE A 362 4.31 4.97 7.31
C ILE A 362 4.37 3.91 6.20
N LEU A 363 5.11 4.19 5.12
CA LEU A 363 5.21 3.29 3.97
C LEU A 363 5.84 1.95 4.36
N LEU A 364 6.95 1.99 5.11
CA LEU A 364 7.64 0.80 5.61
C LEU A 364 6.75 -0.02 6.55
N ARG A 365 5.91 0.63 7.36
CA ARG A 365 4.97 -0.04 8.28
C ARG A 365 3.91 -0.89 7.58
N MET A 366 3.61 -0.57 6.32
CA MET A 366 2.68 -1.33 5.47
C MET A 366 3.34 -2.47 4.69
N ILE A 367 4.63 -2.75 4.90
CA ILE A 367 5.38 -3.80 4.19
C ILE A 367 5.59 -5.04 5.06
N ILE A 368 5.36 -6.20 4.46
CA ILE A 368 5.77 -7.51 4.94
C ILE A 368 6.94 -7.99 4.07
N PRO A 369 8.18 -7.92 4.58
CA PRO A 369 9.30 -8.58 3.91
C PRO A 369 9.05 -10.07 3.74
N GLY A 370 9.22 -10.56 2.52
CA GLY A 370 9.20 -11.98 2.20
C GLY A 370 10.36 -12.73 2.87
N ALA A 371 10.17 -14.03 3.10
CA ALA A 371 11.17 -14.95 3.67
C ALA A 371 11.55 -16.02 2.65
N GLY A 372 12.82 -16.45 2.64
CA GLY A 372 13.27 -17.59 1.81
C GLY A 372 13.05 -17.43 0.30
N GLY A 373 13.17 -16.21 -0.23
CA GLY A 373 12.93 -15.92 -1.65
C GLY A 373 11.47 -15.62 -2.03
N ALA A 374 10.54 -15.70 -1.07
CA ALA A 374 9.17 -15.22 -1.29
C ALA A 374 9.16 -13.70 -1.56
N PRO A 375 8.22 -13.22 -2.40
CA PRO A 375 8.11 -11.79 -2.70
C PRO A 375 7.69 -10.98 -1.47
N ASP A 376 8.06 -9.70 -1.46
CA ASP A 376 7.56 -8.74 -0.49
C ASP A 376 6.06 -8.51 -0.71
N THR A 377 5.30 -8.48 0.38
CA THR A 377 3.84 -8.29 0.35
C THR A 377 3.47 -7.05 1.16
N ARG A 378 2.24 -6.58 1.00
CA ARG A 378 1.71 -5.48 1.81
C ARG A 378 0.87 -6.00 2.97
N ARG A 379 0.73 -5.19 4.02
CA ARG A 379 -0.29 -5.34 5.06
C ARG A 379 -1.16 -4.10 5.17
N SER A 380 -2.36 -4.29 5.69
CA SER A 380 -3.20 -3.20 6.16
C SER A 380 -2.89 -2.90 7.62
N VAL A 381 -2.81 -1.61 7.95
CA VAL A 381 -2.43 -1.07 9.25
C VAL A 381 -3.56 -0.17 9.72
N THR A 382 -3.81 -0.09 11.03
CA THR A 382 -4.87 0.83 11.50
C THR A 382 -4.44 2.28 11.30
N ARG A 383 -5.39 3.17 10.97
CA ARG A 383 -5.11 4.61 10.83
C ARG A 383 -4.54 5.19 12.13
N ALA A 384 -5.08 4.80 13.28
CA ALA A 384 -4.61 5.24 14.59
C ALA A 384 -3.14 4.87 14.85
N GLU A 385 -2.72 3.69 14.42
CA GLU A 385 -1.32 3.24 14.51
C GLU A 385 -0.40 4.11 13.66
N LEU A 386 -0.79 4.44 12.42
CA LEU A 386 0.00 5.30 11.54
C LEU A 386 0.05 6.76 12.02
N GLU A 387 -1.06 7.26 12.56
CA GLU A 387 -1.14 8.61 13.15
C GLU A 387 -0.26 8.74 14.41
N SER A 388 0.05 7.63 15.09
CA SER A 388 0.98 7.62 16.24
C SER A 388 2.47 7.77 15.88
N LEU A 389 2.83 7.73 14.59
CA LEU A 389 4.23 7.84 14.12
C LEU A 389 4.74 9.30 14.04
N GLY A 390 3.89 10.30 14.27
CA GLY A 390 4.25 11.73 14.26
C GLY A 390 3.70 12.50 15.46
N GLU A 391 4.20 13.72 15.68
CA GLU A 391 3.79 14.59 16.80
C GLU A 391 2.71 15.59 16.39
N GLY A 392 1.44 15.18 16.39
CA GLY A 392 0.32 16.08 16.11
C GLY A 392 -0.32 15.81 14.75
N GLN A 393 -0.32 16.79 13.84
CA GLN A 393 -1.05 16.70 12.57
C GLN A 393 -0.21 16.23 11.37
N GLU A 394 1.12 16.11 11.49
CA GLU A 394 2.00 15.79 10.35
C GLU A 394 1.71 14.42 9.74
N ALA A 395 1.51 13.40 10.59
CA ALA A 395 1.18 12.04 10.12
C ALA A 395 -0.16 12.04 9.36
N HIS A 396 -1.15 12.79 9.86
CA HIS A 396 -2.43 12.95 9.19
C HIS A 396 -2.28 13.62 7.82
N GLU A 397 -1.54 14.73 7.74
CA GLU A 397 -1.27 15.43 6.47
C GLU A 397 -0.54 14.56 5.45
N VAL A 398 0.44 13.76 5.90
CA VAL A 398 1.15 12.80 5.06
C VAL A 398 0.20 11.72 4.54
N LEU A 399 -0.65 11.14 5.40
CA LEU A 399 -1.66 10.16 4.99
C LEU A 399 -2.63 10.74 3.95
N GLU A 400 -3.09 11.97 4.14
CA GLU A 400 -3.97 12.65 3.19
C GLU A 400 -3.25 12.93 1.85
N SER A 401 -1.98 13.33 1.88
CA SER A 401 -1.17 13.54 0.69
C SER A 401 -0.98 12.25 -0.12
N LEU A 402 -0.60 11.15 0.54
CA LEU A 402 -0.45 9.83 -0.07
C LEU A 402 -1.77 9.27 -0.60
N THR A 403 -2.87 9.49 0.13
CA THR A 403 -4.23 9.06 -0.28
C THR A 403 -4.70 9.83 -1.50
N ARG A 404 -4.51 11.16 -1.52
CA ARG A 404 -4.85 12.02 -2.67
C ARG A 404 -4.06 11.62 -3.92
N ALA A 405 -2.80 11.25 -3.74
CA ALA A 405 -1.94 10.70 -4.79
C ALA A 405 -2.25 9.24 -5.15
N ARG A 406 -3.20 8.59 -4.45
CA ARG A 406 -3.63 7.19 -4.64
C ARG A 406 -2.49 6.17 -4.51
N LEU A 407 -1.47 6.51 -3.72
CA LEU A 407 -0.39 5.58 -3.38
C LEU A 407 -0.83 4.62 -2.26
N ILE A 408 -1.77 5.07 -1.43
CA ILE A 408 -2.41 4.29 -0.37
C ILE A 408 -3.92 4.33 -0.52
N THR A 409 -4.58 3.35 0.08
CA THR A 409 -6.04 3.26 0.17
C THR A 409 -6.46 3.13 1.62
N SER A 410 -7.60 3.72 1.97
CA SER A 410 -8.24 3.59 3.27
C SER A 410 -9.53 2.79 3.11
N ASP A 411 -9.73 1.78 3.95
CA ASP A 411 -10.94 0.99 4.05
C ASP A 411 -11.43 1.06 5.51
N GLY A 412 -12.32 2.01 5.78
CA GLY A 412 -12.72 2.35 7.15
C GLY A 412 -11.52 2.77 8.00
N ALA A 413 -11.25 2.02 9.06
CA ALA A 413 -10.16 2.25 9.99
C ALA A 413 -8.79 1.74 9.51
N PHE A 414 -8.74 0.99 8.41
CA PHE A 414 -7.50 0.38 7.91
C PHE A 414 -6.94 1.15 6.72
N VAL A 415 -5.62 1.26 6.67
CA VAL A 415 -4.85 1.91 5.61
C VAL A 415 -3.84 0.91 5.08
N GLY A 416 -3.66 0.86 3.76
CA GLY A 416 -2.67 -0.02 3.13
C GLY A 416 -2.20 0.57 1.81
N LEU A 417 -1.09 0.06 1.28
CA LEU A 417 -0.66 0.40 -0.08
C LEU A 417 -1.78 0.12 -1.08
N ALA A 418 -1.99 1.03 -2.04
CA ALA A 418 -2.99 0.86 -3.08
C ALA A 418 -2.71 -0.39 -3.92
N HIS A 419 -1.44 -0.65 -4.21
CA HIS A 419 -0.97 -1.88 -4.83
C HIS A 419 0.48 -2.20 -4.47
N GLU A 420 0.85 -3.48 -4.45
CA GLU A 420 2.25 -3.94 -4.29
C GLU A 420 3.18 -3.52 -5.44
N ALA A 421 2.63 -3.02 -6.55
CA ALA A 421 3.42 -2.58 -7.68
C ALA A 421 4.31 -1.39 -7.29
N LEU A 422 3.88 -0.61 -6.28
CA LEU A 422 4.67 0.49 -5.71
C LEU A 422 5.99 0.00 -5.11
N ILE A 423 6.04 -1.22 -4.57
CA ILE A 423 7.24 -1.79 -3.92
C ILE A 423 8.38 -1.93 -4.94
N HIS A 424 8.06 -2.33 -6.17
CA HIS A 424 9.06 -2.59 -7.20
C HIS A 424 9.24 -1.43 -8.19
N ALA A 425 8.19 -0.64 -8.43
CA ALA A 425 8.22 0.45 -9.40
C ALA A 425 8.80 1.76 -8.83
N TRP A 426 8.97 1.88 -7.51
CA TRP A 426 9.58 3.05 -6.88
C TRP A 426 10.94 2.69 -6.25
N PRO A 427 12.07 3.00 -6.91
CA PRO A 427 13.40 2.59 -6.46
C PRO A 427 13.72 2.97 -5.01
N ARG A 428 13.35 4.19 -4.61
CA ARG A 428 13.56 4.69 -3.25
C ARG A 428 12.89 3.81 -2.18
N LEU A 429 11.67 3.33 -2.44
CA LEU A 429 10.97 2.42 -1.51
C LEU A 429 11.66 1.04 -1.49
N GLY A 430 12.09 0.55 -2.65
CA GLY A 430 12.90 -0.67 -2.75
C GLY A 430 14.17 -0.60 -1.90
N ASP A 431 14.94 0.50 -2.01
CA ASP A 431 16.16 0.73 -1.22
C ASP A 431 15.87 0.77 0.28
N TRP A 432 14.77 1.41 0.69
CA TRP A 432 14.35 1.43 2.09
C TRP A 432 14.01 0.05 2.61
N ILE A 433 13.28 -0.76 1.83
CA ILE A 433 12.91 -2.12 2.23
C ILE A 433 14.15 -2.98 2.37
N GLU A 434 15.06 -2.94 1.38
CA GLU A 434 16.27 -3.76 1.38
C GLU A 434 17.19 -3.38 2.55
N GLY A 435 17.40 -2.09 2.79
CA GLY A 435 18.19 -1.60 3.92
C GLY A 435 17.60 -1.88 5.31
N ASN A 436 16.31 -2.26 5.40
CA ASN A 436 15.59 -2.41 6.67
C ASN A 436 14.92 -3.79 6.87
N ARG A 437 15.16 -4.80 6.03
CA ARG A 437 14.43 -6.10 6.09
C ARG A 437 14.41 -6.74 7.48
N GLU A 438 15.54 -6.79 8.17
CA GLU A 438 15.64 -7.34 9.52
C GLU A 438 14.84 -6.52 10.53
N ASN A 439 14.91 -5.20 10.43
CA ASN A 439 14.19 -4.28 11.30
C ASN A 439 12.67 -4.41 11.10
N LEU A 440 12.21 -4.49 9.85
CA LEU A 440 10.80 -4.70 9.51
C LEU A 440 10.25 -6.03 10.06
N ARG A 441 11.05 -7.11 9.99
CA ARG A 441 10.67 -8.40 10.60
C ARG A 441 10.60 -8.32 12.12
N PHE A 442 11.54 -7.60 12.73
CA PHE A 442 11.55 -7.40 14.17
C PHE A 442 10.36 -6.55 14.63
N GLN A 443 10.08 -5.45 13.93
CA GLN A 443 8.96 -4.55 14.25
C GLN A 443 7.62 -5.28 14.17
N ARG A 444 7.43 -6.16 13.17
CA ARG A 444 6.21 -6.99 13.08
C ARG A 444 6.05 -7.93 14.27
N TRP A 445 7.11 -8.65 14.62
CA TRP A 445 7.11 -9.48 15.82
C TRP A 445 6.80 -8.66 17.08
N LEU A 446 7.33 -7.44 17.18
CA LEU A 446 7.10 -6.55 18.31
C LEU A 446 5.63 -6.15 18.42
N THR A 447 5.00 -5.77 17.30
CA THR A 447 3.58 -5.43 17.23
C THR A 447 2.71 -6.59 17.69
N GLU A 448 2.93 -7.78 17.12
CA GLU A 448 2.17 -8.98 17.46
C GLU A 448 2.31 -9.36 18.94
N ALA A 449 3.53 -9.26 19.48
CA ALA A 449 3.78 -9.55 20.89
C ALA A 449 3.12 -8.52 21.81
N ALA A 450 3.12 -7.25 21.43
CA ALA A 450 2.49 -6.19 22.18
C ALA A 450 0.95 -6.31 22.18
N ASP A 451 0.35 -6.64 21.03
CA ASP A 451 -1.09 -6.89 20.90
C ASP A 451 -1.54 -8.12 21.68
N ALA A 452 -0.76 -9.21 21.64
CA ALA A 452 -1.04 -10.41 22.42
C ALA A 452 -0.96 -10.12 23.94
N TRP A 453 0.01 -9.29 24.36
CA TRP A 453 0.15 -8.87 25.75
C TRP A 453 -1.00 -7.97 26.21
N ASP A 454 -1.46 -7.05 25.36
CA ASP A 454 -2.62 -6.19 25.65
C ASP A 454 -3.90 -7.02 25.79
N ALA A 455 -4.10 -8.00 24.90
CA ALA A 455 -5.28 -8.87 24.89
C ALA A 455 -5.44 -9.72 26.17
N VAL A 456 -4.33 -10.02 26.86
CA VAL A 456 -4.34 -10.74 28.16
C VAL A 456 -4.29 -9.81 29.36
N GLY A 457 -4.55 -8.52 29.19
CA GLY A 457 -4.62 -7.55 30.29
C GLY A 457 -3.26 -7.07 30.79
N ARG A 458 -2.24 -7.07 29.92
CA ARG A 458 -0.89 -6.55 30.20
C ARG A 458 -0.20 -7.21 31.39
N GLU A 459 -0.34 -8.53 31.54
CA GLU A 459 0.21 -9.27 32.66
C GLU A 459 1.72 -9.03 32.86
N PRO A 460 2.20 -8.80 34.10
CA PRO A 460 3.62 -8.67 34.37
C PRO A 460 4.35 -10.00 34.19
N GLY A 461 5.50 -9.99 33.51
CA GLY A 461 6.41 -11.15 33.46
C GLY A 461 6.50 -11.88 32.12
N VAL A 462 6.11 -11.24 31.01
CA VAL A 462 6.31 -11.79 29.66
C VAL A 462 7.76 -12.23 29.48
N ARG A 463 7.95 -13.54 29.26
CA ARG A 463 9.28 -14.12 29.05
C ARG A 463 9.67 -13.95 27.60
N ILE A 464 10.59 -13.03 27.36
CA ILE A 464 11.17 -12.78 26.05
C ILE A 464 12.44 -13.63 25.90
N SER A 465 12.58 -14.32 24.76
CA SER A 465 13.78 -15.09 24.44
C SER A 465 15.03 -14.20 24.50
N PRO A 466 16.19 -14.71 24.97
CA PRO A 466 17.44 -13.94 25.03
C PRO A 466 17.83 -13.26 23.71
N ILE A 467 17.58 -13.92 22.56
CA ILE A 467 17.87 -13.38 21.23
C ILE A 467 16.97 -12.17 20.94
N ARG A 468 15.66 -12.30 21.19
CA ARG A 468 14.67 -11.24 21.00
C ARG A 468 14.91 -10.06 21.93
N LEU A 469 15.40 -10.34 23.13
CA LEU A 469 15.75 -9.33 24.10
C LEU A 469 17.00 -8.52 23.69
N ALA A 470 18.05 -9.18 23.20
CA ALA A 470 19.21 -8.46 22.65
C ALA A 470 18.79 -7.55 21.48
N GLN A 471 17.85 -8.03 20.65
CA GLN A 471 17.24 -7.20 19.60
C GLN A 471 16.43 -6.04 20.18
N LEU A 472 15.64 -6.25 21.24
CA LEU A 472 14.93 -5.16 21.94
C LEU A 472 15.88 -4.12 22.51
N GLU A 473 17.02 -4.50 23.08
CA GLU A 473 18.02 -3.55 23.63
C GLU A 473 18.72 -2.77 22.51
N ALA A 474 19.10 -3.46 21.42
CA ALA A 474 19.67 -2.83 20.24
C ALA A 474 18.65 -1.89 19.55
N HIS A 475 17.37 -2.25 19.57
CA HIS A 475 16.32 -1.42 19.00
C HIS A 475 16.00 -0.25 19.92
N ALA A 476 15.88 -0.44 21.24
CA ALA A 476 15.61 0.62 22.22
C ALA A 476 16.69 1.71 22.23
N SER A 477 17.95 1.34 22.05
CA SER A 477 19.07 2.30 21.93
C SER A 477 19.03 3.11 20.63
N ARG A 478 18.38 2.59 19.58
CA ARG A 478 18.13 3.29 18.30
C ARG A 478 16.76 4.02 18.29
N ALA A 479 15.80 3.53 19.08
CA ALA A 479 14.40 3.96 19.13
C ALA A 479 14.20 5.35 19.76
N SER A 480 15.25 5.95 20.32
CA SER A 480 15.31 7.39 20.62
C SER A 480 15.06 8.28 19.39
N ARG A 481 14.90 7.69 18.18
CA ARG A 481 14.68 8.36 16.89
C ARG A 481 13.38 7.95 16.16
N SER A 482 12.31 7.62 16.88
CA SER A 482 10.91 7.44 16.39
C SER A 482 10.61 6.17 15.56
N GLY A 483 9.35 5.70 15.63
CA GLY A 483 8.84 4.55 14.86
C GLY A 483 8.07 3.47 15.66
N LEU A 484 7.96 3.60 16.99
CA LEU A 484 7.18 2.69 17.84
C LEU A 484 5.82 3.30 18.16
N THR A 485 4.80 2.45 18.21
CA THR A 485 3.50 2.84 18.77
C THR A 485 3.59 2.94 20.29
N ALA A 486 2.61 3.62 20.91
CA ALA A 486 2.54 3.69 22.38
C ALA A 486 2.48 2.29 23.02
N LEU A 487 1.73 1.36 22.43
CA LEU A 487 1.60 -0.01 22.93
C LEU A 487 2.92 -0.80 22.81
N GLU A 488 3.64 -0.63 21.70
CA GLU A 488 4.94 -1.26 21.51
C GLU A 488 5.99 -0.70 22.48
N ALA A 489 5.96 0.60 22.74
CA ALA A 489 6.82 1.25 23.72
C ALA A 489 6.55 0.73 25.14
N ASP A 490 5.28 0.60 25.52
CA ASP A 490 4.85 0.03 26.80
C ASP A 490 5.33 -1.43 26.94
N PHE A 491 5.11 -2.26 25.92
CA PHE A 491 5.54 -3.65 25.89
C PHE A 491 7.06 -3.78 26.00
N LEU A 492 7.80 -2.97 25.22
CA LEU A 492 9.26 -2.95 25.25
C LEU A 492 9.77 -2.53 26.64
N ALA A 493 9.18 -1.52 27.26
CA ALA A 493 9.51 -1.08 28.60
C ALA A 493 9.26 -2.19 29.65
N ALA A 494 8.09 -2.86 29.57
CA ALA A 494 7.73 -3.97 30.46
C ALA A 494 8.68 -5.18 30.31
N GLY A 495 9.04 -5.52 29.07
CA GLY A 495 9.99 -6.59 28.76
C GLY A 495 11.38 -6.32 29.31
N LEU A 496 11.93 -5.11 29.07
CA LEU A 496 13.24 -4.69 29.59
C LEU A 496 13.25 -4.59 31.12
N ALA A 497 12.16 -4.12 31.74
CA ALA A 497 12.04 -4.08 33.20
C ALA A 497 12.07 -5.49 33.81
N THR A 498 11.34 -6.43 33.21
CA THR A 498 11.33 -7.85 33.63
C THR A 498 12.73 -8.44 33.51
N HIS A 499 13.43 -8.18 32.39
CA HIS A 499 14.79 -8.66 32.22
C HIS A 499 15.75 -8.10 33.28
N ARG A 500 15.74 -6.78 33.51
CA ARG A 500 16.58 -6.13 34.54
C ARG A 500 16.31 -6.72 35.93
N ARG A 501 15.06 -7.02 36.27
CA ARG A 501 14.70 -7.70 37.54
C ARG A 501 15.31 -9.10 37.62
N THR A 502 15.21 -9.91 36.56
CA THR A 502 15.81 -11.26 36.54
C THR A 502 17.34 -11.25 36.64
N LEU A 503 18.02 -10.29 36.00
CA LEU A 503 19.48 -10.13 36.14
C LEU A 503 19.88 -9.74 37.56
N ARG A 504 19.15 -8.80 38.18
CA ARG A 504 19.38 -8.41 39.58
C ARG A 504 19.19 -9.60 40.52
N ALA A 505 18.11 -10.35 40.37
CA ALA A 505 17.88 -11.56 41.15
C ALA A 505 18.98 -12.62 40.97
N ARG A 506 19.47 -12.84 39.74
CA ARG A 506 20.60 -13.76 39.49
C ARG A 506 21.92 -13.27 40.08
N ARG A 507 22.16 -11.95 40.11
CA ARG A 507 23.35 -11.37 40.76
C ARG A 507 23.26 -11.50 42.27
N THR A 508 22.10 -11.26 42.88
CA THR A 508 21.92 -11.41 44.32
C THR A 508 22.01 -12.87 44.75
N THR A 509 21.42 -13.82 44.01
CA THR A 509 21.56 -15.25 44.35
C THR A 509 23.00 -15.75 44.18
N ARG A 510 23.72 -15.30 43.14
CA ARG A 510 25.16 -15.59 42.99
C ARG A 510 25.99 -14.97 44.11
N ALA A 511 25.71 -13.71 44.48
CA ALA A 511 26.41 -13.01 45.56
C ALA A 511 26.15 -13.69 46.93
N MET A 512 24.90 -14.07 47.22
CA MET A 512 24.54 -14.84 48.41
C MET A 512 25.20 -16.22 48.42
N GLY A 513 25.22 -16.92 47.27
CA GLY A 513 25.93 -18.19 47.12
C GLY A 513 27.43 -18.05 47.36
N SER A 514 28.07 -17.02 46.80
CA SER A 514 29.50 -16.75 47.05
C SER A 514 29.78 -16.37 48.50
N LEU A 515 28.88 -15.62 49.15
CA LEU A 515 29.01 -15.27 50.57
C LEU A 515 28.88 -16.53 51.44
N LEU A 516 27.95 -17.43 51.12
CA LEU A 516 27.75 -18.67 51.85
C LEU A 516 28.97 -19.61 51.72
N VAL A 517 29.55 -19.71 50.52
CA VAL A 517 30.81 -20.43 50.26
C VAL A 517 31.98 -19.79 51.01
N ALA A 518 32.06 -18.46 51.05
CA ALA A 518 33.10 -17.75 51.80
C ALA A 518 32.95 -17.96 53.32
N THR A 519 31.72 -17.91 53.86
CA THR A 519 31.47 -18.15 55.28
C THR A 519 31.74 -19.60 55.70
N THR A 520 31.43 -20.57 54.84
CA THR A 520 31.68 -22.00 55.13
C THR A 520 33.16 -22.33 55.04
N THR A 521 33.89 -21.76 54.08
CA THR A 521 35.36 -21.90 54.01
C THR A 521 36.08 -21.19 55.15
N LEU A 522 35.60 -20.01 55.58
CA LEU A 522 36.11 -19.32 56.77
C LEU A 522 35.83 -20.13 58.06
N ALA A 523 34.63 -20.66 58.23
CA ALA A 523 34.30 -21.52 59.37
C ALA A 523 35.14 -22.80 59.38
N ALA A 524 35.32 -23.44 58.21
CA ALA A 524 36.16 -24.63 58.08
C ALA A 524 37.64 -24.35 58.40
N THR A 525 38.18 -23.22 57.95
CA THR A 525 39.57 -22.82 58.27
C THR A 525 39.75 -22.48 59.74
N VAL A 526 38.79 -21.80 60.39
CA VAL A 526 38.82 -21.55 61.83
C VAL A 526 38.76 -22.86 62.62
N LEU A 527 37.86 -23.78 62.26
CA LEU A 527 37.76 -25.11 62.86
C LEU A 527 39.04 -25.93 62.68
N TRP A 528 39.65 -25.88 61.49
CA TRP A 528 40.93 -26.52 61.23
C TRP A 528 42.06 -25.93 62.07
N ARG A 529 42.11 -24.60 62.21
CA ARG A 529 43.10 -23.89 63.02
C ARG A 529 42.94 -24.17 64.51
N GLN A 530 41.70 -24.21 65.03
CA GLN A 530 41.42 -24.62 66.41
C GLN A 530 41.83 -26.07 66.68
N ARG A 531 41.51 -27.00 65.77
CA ARG A 531 41.95 -28.40 65.89
C ARG A 531 43.48 -28.54 65.86
N ARG A 532 44.17 -27.71 65.09
CA ARG A 532 45.64 -27.68 65.05
C ARG A 532 46.22 -27.16 66.36
N LEU A 533 45.70 -26.06 66.90
CA LEU A 533 46.14 -25.50 68.19
C LEU A 533 45.88 -26.46 69.37
N LEU A 534 44.77 -27.20 69.35
CA LEU A 534 44.49 -28.24 70.35
C LEU A 534 45.43 -29.46 70.25
N ARG A 535 46.03 -29.72 69.07
CA ARG A 535 47.05 -30.77 68.90
C ARG A 535 48.45 -30.29 69.27
N GLU A 536 48.68 -28.98 69.26
CA GLU A 536 49.96 -28.35 69.59
C GLU A 536 50.07 -27.95 71.07
N GLN A 537 49.11 -28.29 71.94
CA GLN A 537 49.33 -28.29 73.39
C GLN A 537 49.97 -29.62 73.81
N PRO A 538 51.29 -29.65 74.12
CA PRO A 538 51.89 -30.80 74.76
C PRO A 538 51.41 -30.82 76.21
N GLY A 539 50.93 -31.97 76.68
CA GLY A 539 50.69 -32.18 78.10
C GLY A 539 51.98 -31.93 78.88
N SER A 540 52.06 -30.79 79.55
CA SER A 540 53.01 -30.55 80.63
C SER A 540 52.63 -31.48 81.78
N ARG A 541 53.41 -32.55 81.95
CA ARG A 541 53.64 -33.15 83.27
C ARG A 541 54.63 -32.30 84.04
#